data_AF-A0A7J7NE78-F1
#
_entry.id   AF-A0A7J7NE78-F1
#
_cell.length_a   1.000
_cell.length_b   1.000
_cell.length_c   1.000
_cell.angle_alpha   90.00
_cell.angle_beta   90.00
_cell.angle_gamma   90.00
#
_symmetry.space_group_name_H-M   'P 1'
#
loop_
_entity.id
_entity.type
_entity.pdbx_description
1 polymer ?
#
loop_
_entity_poly.entity_id
_entity_poly.type
_entity_poly.pdbx_seq_one_letter_code
_entity_poly.pdbx_strand_id
1 'polypeptide(L)'
;MEALTEGSPVFPSVEVRETVIFPDQVLLFLKYPSSTPLFTKDSLDCTYFPPNSSAPLMNLPPLGIDIQNSDNQILRCPIHPRRFTTSLSIKSYGPLPVGPSHPWYSLVYEALIDRDNTTIVFVKGLNLRPERPSYPSRYECVYGWDFKKPKFLLKSEVVSVAQEIVRCKTPLSVLSSAHNKSIKVSIRVKGRGVLHSVARPAYLPVSDPRVRKMHEMCICTMVRNQARFLREWVMYHARIGVERWFIYDNNSDDAIDEVIESLEESGEGNNITRYMWPWIKTQEAGFSHCALQARDSCKWVGFIDVDEFIHLPSALSLHDVLRNQSSGFDKVGELRTGCHSFGPSGLKRVPAQGVTVGYNCRLNSPERHKSIVRPEVLNSTLINVVHHFHVRDGIDYINVDRSLMVINHYKYQVWGVFKEKFYRRVATYVADWQNEENVGSKDRAPGLGTRAIEPSDWSSRFCEVRDNGLRNWVLKHFSDTRSYRVPWQDEQEKAQENHRRSI
;
A
#
# COMPACT_ATOMS: atom_id res chain seq x y z
N MET A 1 28.02 58.23 7.27
CA MET A 1 28.33 56.88 6.76
C MET A 1 27.95 55.89 7.85
N GLU A 2 26.69 55.45 7.83
CA GLU A 2 26.27 54.27 8.58
C GLU A 2 25.85 53.26 7.52
N ALA A 3 26.63 52.19 7.41
CA ALA A 3 26.38 51.10 6.49
C ALA A 3 25.26 50.23 7.08
N LEU A 4 24.13 50.19 6.37
CA LEU A 4 23.09 49.19 6.56
C LEU A 4 23.67 47.84 6.12
N THR A 5 24.07 47.00 7.08
CA THR A 5 24.27 45.58 6.81
C THR A 5 22.92 44.95 6.56
N GLU A 6 22.60 44.74 5.28
CA GLU A 6 21.55 43.82 4.85
C GLU A 6 21.81 42.45 5.49
N GLY A 7 20.93 42.07 6.41
CA GLY A 7 20.91 40.72 6.96
C GLY A 7 20.57 39.75 5.84
N SER A 8 21.52 38.89 5.47
CA SER A 8 21.28 37.73 4.62
C SER A 8 20.05 36.96 5.13
N PRO A 9 19.08 36.61 4.28
CA PRO A 9 17.90 35.88 4.73
C PRO A 9 18.34 34.54 5.33
N VAL A 10 17.95 34.31 6.58
CA VAL A 10 18.20 33.06 7.31
C VAL A 10 17.45 31.94 6.56
N PHE A 11 18.19 31.08 5.87
CA PHE A 11 17.62 29.92 5.18
C PHE A 11 16.92 29.02 6.21
N PRO A 12 15.63 28.67 6.06
CA PRO A 12 15.18 27.41 6.62
C PRO A 12 16.01 26.32 5.92
N SER A 13 16.79 25.53 6.68
CA SER A 13 17.70 24.51 6.16
C SER A 13 16.97 23.28 5.57
N VAL A 14 15.98 23.55 4.72
CA VAL A 14 15.17 22.57 4.01
C VAL A 14 15.95 22.14 2.79
N GLU A 15 16.14 20.83 2.65
CA GLU A 15 16.97 20.26 1.60
C GLU A 15 16.25 19.11 0.92
N VAL A 16 16.45 18.99 -0.40
CA VAL A 16 16.06 17.79 -1.16
C VAL A 16 17.03 16.67 -0.80
N ARG A 17 16.61 15.77 0.10
CA ARG A 17 17.43 14.70 0.65
C ARG A 17 17.69 13.60 -0.37
N GLU A 18 16.66 13.17 -1.08
CA GLU A 18 16.73 12.13 -2.10
C GLU A 18 15.69 12.42 -3.19
N THR A 19 15.99 12.03 -4.42
CA THR A 19 15.07 12.10 -5.56
C THR A 19 14.94 10.71 -6.19
N VAL A 20 13.72 10.23 -6.37
CA VAL A 20 13.43 8.95 -7.04
C VAL A 20 12.64 9.23 -8.31
N ILE A 21 13.17 8.79 -9.45
CA ILE A 21 12.58 9.00 -10.77
C ILE A 21 11.78 7.76 -11.14
N PHE A 22 10.45 7.90 -11.16
CA PHE A 22 9.50 6.92 -11.70
C PHE A 22 9.32 7.12 -13.21
N PRO A 23 8.65 6.18 -13.91
CA PRO A 23 8.40 6.32 -15.35
C PRO A 23 7.51 7.53 -15.70
N ASP A 24 6.62 7.93 -14.79
CA ASP A 24 5.54 8.88 -15.00
C ASP A 24 5.58 10.11 -14.08
N GLN A 25 6.42 10.10 -13.05
CA GLN A 25 6.52 11.17 -12.06
C GLN A 25 7.87 11.13 -11.33
N VAL A 26 8.13 12.13 -10.49
CA VAL A 26 9.34 12.21 -9.64
C VAL A 26 8.92 12.33 -8.18
N LEU A 27 9.54 11.55 -7.29
CA LEU A 27 9.41 11.72 -5.85
C LEU A 27 10.60 12.50 -5.31
N LEU A 28 10.32 13.56 -4.55
CA LEU A 28 11.32 14.28 -3.77
C LEU A 28 11.10 14.01 -2.28
N PHE A 29 12.15 13.57 -1.60
CA PHE A 29 12.16 13.41 -0.15
C PHE A 29 12.78 14.65 0.47
N LEU A 30 11.99 15.42 1.20
CA LEU A 30 12.46 16.65 1.84
C LEU A 30 12.93 16.35 3.27
N LYS A 31 14.01 17.02 3.67
CA LYS A 31 14.50 17.03 5.05
C LYS A 31 14.28 18.41 5.62
N TYR A 32 13.58 18.47 6.75
CA TYR A 32 13.35 19.71 7.49
C TYR A 32 14.28 19.79 8.71
N PRO A 33 14.74 21.00 9.09
CA PRO A 33 15.25 21.22 10.43
C PRO A 33 14.12 21.05 11.44
N SER A 34 14.43 20.47 12.60
CA SER A 34 13.48 20.27 13.69
C SER A 34 12.74 21.57 13.99
N SER A 35 11.42 21.51 14.21
CA SER A 35 10.50 22.63 14.49
C SER A 35 10.11 23.56 13.33
N THR A 36 10.50 23.26 12.08
CA THR A 36 10.02 24.04 10.92
C THR A 36 8.63 23.59 10.48
N PRO A 37 7.66 24.51 10.27
CA PRO A 37 6.37 24.17 9.70
C PRO A 37 6.53 23.50 8.33
N LEU A 38 5.74 22.47 8.07
CA LEU A 38 5.70 21.83 6.76
C LEU A 38 5.05 22.75 5.73
N PHE A 39 5.57 22.75 4.51
CA PHE A 39 5.02 23.53 3.42
C PHE A 39 3.72 22.92 2.89
N THR A 40 2.77 23.77 2.48
CA THR A 40 1.56 23.34 1.77
C THR A 40 1.85 23.18 0.29
N LYS A 41 1.04 22.39 -0.41
CA LYS A 41 1.15 22.17 -1.86
C LYS A 41 1.24 23.50 -2.65
N ASP A 42 0.45 24.51 -2.26
CA ASP A 42 0.37 25.79 -2.96
C ASP A 42 1.60 26.69 -2.77
N SER A 43 2.42 26.42 -1.75
CA SER A 43 3.65 27.17 -1.46
C SER A 43 4.88 26.65 -2.21
N LEU A 44 4.73 25.55 -2.97
CA LEU A 44 5.80 24.79 -3.59
C LEU A 44 5.61 24.67 -5.10
N ASP A 45 6.70 24.75 -5.85
CA ASP A 45 6.74 24.47 -7.29
C ASP A 45 7.84 23.46 -7.63
N CYS A 46 7.50 22.43 -8.41
CA CYS A 46 8.46 21.51 -9.01
C CYS A 46 9.25 22.24 -10.10
N THR A 47 10.56 22.36 -9.91
CA THR A 47 11.44 23.19 -10.75
C THR A 47 12.36 22.32 -11.58
N TYR A 48 12.43 22.59 -12.89
CA TYR A 48 13.19 21.77 -13.83
C TYR A 48 14.36 22.52 -14.45
N PHE A 49 15.55 21.93 -14.33
CA PHE A 49 16.79 22.50 -14.84
C PHE A 49 17.26 21.74 -16.09
N PRO A 50 17.58 22.44 -17.19
CA PRO A 50 18.18 21.80 -18.35
C PRO A 50 19.62 21.37 -18.06
N PRO A 51 20.18 20.46 -18.87
CA PRO A 51 21.57 20.02 -18.72
C PRO A 51 22.54 21.21 -18.71
N ASN A 52 23.47 21.21 -17.77
CA ASN A 52 24.53 22.23 -17.64
C ASN A 52 24.02 23.67 -17.40
N SER A 53 22.78 23.85 -16.95
CA SER A 53 22.24 25.16 -16.56
C SER A 53 21.93 25.21 -15.08
N SER A 54 22.31 26.32 -14.44
CA SER A 54 21.88 26.66 -13.07
C SER A 54 20.60 27.47 -13.04
N ALA A 55 20.10 27.93 -14.21
CA ALA A 55 18.84 28.63 -14.33
C ALA A 55 17.70 27.63 -14.62
N PRO A 56 16.58 27.70 -13.88
CA PRO A 56 15.42 26.85 -14.12
C PRO A 56 14.75 27.25 -15.44
N LEU A 57 14.25 26.26 -16.19
CA LEU A 57 13.50 26.51 -17.42
C LEU A 57 11.98 26.54 -17.18
N MET A 58 11.51 25.76 -16.22
CA MET A 58 10.09 25.52 -16.01
C MET A 58 9.79 25.23 -14.54
N ASN A 59 8.65 25.75 -14.10
CA ASN A 59 8.02 25.44 -12.82
C ASN A 59 6.64 24.84 -13.09
N LEU A 60 6.33 23.72 -12.45
CA LEU A 60 5.01 23.11 -12.47
C LEU A 60 4.53 22.89 -11.04
N PRO A 61 3.21 22.97 -10.79
CA PRO A 61 2.68 22.63 -9.49
C PRO A 61 2.94 21.14 -9.17
N PRO A 62 3.18 20.78 -7.90
CA PRO A 62 3.26 19.38 -7.48
C PRO A 62 1.97 18.62 -7.81
N LEU A 63 2.09 17.33 -8.11
CA LEU A 63 0.95 16.42 -8.24
C LEU A 63 0.29 16.19 -6.88
N GLY A 64 1.09 16.00 -5.84
CA GLY A 64 0.64 15.72 -4.48
C GLY A 64 1.75 15.93 -3.46
N ILE A 65 1.35 16.04 -2.20
CA ILE A 65 2.23 16.22 -1.07
C ILE A 65 1.76 15.31 0.05
N ASP A 66 2.67 14.53 0.61
CA ASP A 66 2.34 13.51 1.59
C ASP A 66 3.26 13.69 2.81
N ILE A 67 2.68 13.68 4.00
CA ILE A 67 3.41 13.86 5.26
C ILE A 67 3.61 12.48 5.89
N GLN A 68 4.87 12.02 6.00
CA GLN A 68 5.16 10.74 6.65
C GLN A 68 5.23 10.88 8.17
N ASN A 69 5.92 11.92 8.66
CA ASN A 69 6.10 12.26 10.07
C ASN A 69 6.38 13.79 10.17
N SER A 70 6.48 14.32 11.40
CA SER A 70 6.77 15.74 11.67
C SER A 70 7.95 16.34 10.90
N ASP A 71 8.93 15.53 10.50
CA ASP A 71 10.20 15.99 9.91
C ASP A 71 10.41 15.54 8.45
N ASN A 72 9.48 14.77 7.88
CA ASN A 72 9.63 14.15 6.55
C ASN A 72 8.38 14.40 5.70
N GLN A 73 8.58 15.09 4.57
CA GLN A 73 7.55 15.29 3.56
C GLN A 73 8.01 14.68 2.24
N ILE A 74 7.09 14.00 1.56
CA ILE A 74 7.28 13.46 0.22
C ILE A 74 6.49 14.34 -0.74
N LEU A 75 7.17 14.84 -1.76
CA LEU A 75 6.55 15.62 -2.82
C LEU A 75 6.53 14.83 -4.11
N ARG A 76 5.38 14.81 -4.78
CA ARG A 76 5.21 14.21 -6.11
C ARG A 76 5.24 15.30 -7.16
N CYS A 77 6.17 15.22 -8.09
CA CYS A 77 6.32 16.17 -9.19
C CYS A 77 5.99 15.50 -10.54
N PRO A 78 5.45 16.25 -11.51
CA PRO A 78 5.35 15.77 -12.89
C PRO A 78 6.72 15.30 -13.41
N ILE A 79 6.71 14.30 -14.29
CA ILE A 79 7.96 13.82 -14.89
C ILE A 79 8.63 14.92 -15.71
N HIS A 80 9.93 15.08 -15.51
CA HIS A 80 10.73 16.06 -16.23
C HIS A 80 11.03 15.60 -17.67
N PRO A 81 11.28 16.51 -18.62
CA PRO A 81 11.78 16.15 -19.94
C PRO A 81 13.12 15.41 -19.87
N ARG A 82 13.46 14.63 -20.91
CA ARG A 82 14.72 13.85 -20.91
C ARG A 82 15.94 14.74 -20.66
N ARG A 83 16.85 14.26 -19.79
CA ARG A 83 18.11 14.91 -19.36
C ARG A 83 17.96 16.12 -18.42
N PHE A 84 16.73 16.54 -18.10
CA PHE A 84 16.52 17.55 -17.09
C PHE A 84 16.77 16.97 -15.69
N THR A 85 17.05 17.84 -14.73
CA THR A 85 17.01 17.51 -13.30
C THR A 85 15.82 18.20 -12.65
N THR A 86 15.27 17.56 -11.62
CA THR A 86 14.14 18.10 -10.86
C THR A 86 14.64 18.57 -9.51
N SER A 87 14.23 19.76 -9.11
CA SER A 87 14.34 20.28 -7.76
C SER A 87 12.99 20.84 -7.30
N LEU A 88 13.00 21.49 -6.15
CA LEU A 88 11.87 22.17 -5.56
C LEU A 88 12.18 23.66 -5.45
N SER A 89 11.26 24.52 -5.85
CA SER A 89 11.25 25.94 -5.46
C SER A 89 10.22 26.16 -4.38
N ILE A 90 10.60 26.91 -3.36
CA ILE A 90 9.65 27.46 -2.40
C ILE A 90 9.33 28.87 -2.89
N LYS A 91 8.06 29.20 -3.12
CA LYS A 91 7.66 30.46 -3.78
C LYS A 91 8.25 31.72 -3.13
N SER A 92 8.44 31.69 -1.82
CA SER A 92 9.02 32.79 -1.05
C SER A 92 10.56 32.83 -1.00
N TYR A 93 11.26 31.77 -1.42
CA TYR A 93 12.71 31.64 -1.26
C TYR A 93 13.47 31.24 -2.54
N GLY A 94 12.77 30.82 -3.58
CA GLY A 94 13.38 30.35 -4.82
C GLY A 94 13.79 28.86 -4.79
N PRO A 95 14.60 28.42 -5.77
CA PRO A 95 14.94 27.01 -5.95
C PRO A 95 15.91 26.49 -4.89
N LEU A 96 15.61 25.31 -4.37
CA LEU A 96 16.52 24.51 -3.55
C LEU A 96 17.58 23.82 -4.43
N PRO A 97 18.76 23.52 -3.87
CA PRO A 97 19.76 22.69 -4.54
C PRO A 97 19.22 21.32 -4.93
N VAL A 98 19.65 20.82 -6.10
CA VAL A 98 19.27 19.50 -6.60
C VAL A 98 19.87 18.41 -5.70
N GLY A 99 19.01 17.53 -5.18
CA GLY A 99 19.41 16.37 -4.39
C GLY A 99 19.92 15.19 -5.21
N PRO A 100 20.47 14.14 -4.58
CA PRO A 100 20.88 12.92 -5.26
C PRO A 100 19.67 12.24 -5.93
N SER A 101 19.83 11.87 -7.20
CA SER A 101 18.77 11.27 -8.03
C SER A 101 18.99 9.77 -8.26
N HIS A 102 17.90 9.01 -8.19
CA HIS A 102 17.92 7.55 -8.27
C HIS A 102 16.86 7.03 -9.25
N PRO A 103 17.22 6.14 -10.19
CA PRO A 103 16.24 5.49 -11.05
C PRO A 103 15.47 4.42 -10.27
N TRP A 104 14.14 4.38 -10.43
CA TRP A 104 13.29 3.43 -9.71
C TRP A 104 13.61 1.96 -10.00
N TYR A 105 13.97 1.62 -11.24
CA TYR A 105 14.11 0.23 -11.70
C TYR A 105 15.21 -0.58 -11.01
N SER A 106 16.08 0.07 -10.22
CA SER A 106 17.19 -0.57 -9.51
C SER A 106 17.51 0.23 -8.24
N LEU A 107 16.66 0.07 -7.22
CA LEU A 107 16.69 0.87 -6.00
C LEU A 107 16.34 0.05 -4.76
N VAL A 108 17.12 0.23 -3.70
CA VAL A 108 16.74 -0.19 -2.34
C VAL A 108 15.94 0.94 -1.70
N TYR A 109 14.67 0.71 -1.41
CA TYR A 109 13.70 1.79 -1.17
C TYR A 109 13.14 1.85 0.24
N GLU A 110 13.09 0.74 0.98
CA GLU A 110 12.63 0.72 2.37
C GLU A 110 13.44 -0.28 3.20
N ALA A 111 13.55 -0.07 4.51
CA ALA A 111 14.19 -1.02 5.42
C ALA A 111 13.65 -0.97 6.85
N LEU A 112 13.45 -2.14 7.43
CA LEU A 112 13.00 -2.33 8.82
C LEU A 112 13.98 -3.21 9.59
N ILE A 113 14.20 -2.91 10.86
CA ILE A 113 14.89 -3.81 11.79
C ILE A 113 13.83 -4.65 12.48
N ASP A 114 13.93 -5.96 12.29
CA ASP A 114 13.04 -6.96 12.88
C ASP A 114 13.53 -7.37 14.29
N ARG A 115 12.67 -8.02 15.06
CA ARG A 115 12.88 -8.41 16.48
C ARG A 115 14.05 -9.37 16.71
N ASP A 116 14.48 -10.08 15.68
CA ASP A 116 15.68 -10.93 15.70
C ASP A 116 16.96 -10.15 15.40
N ASN A 117 16.88 -8.81 15.44
CA ASN A 117 17.94 -7.87 15.13
C ASN A 117 18.49 -8.02 13.71
N THR A 118 17.69 -8.56 12.77
CA THR A 118 18.02 -8.55 11.34
C THR A 118 17.37 -7.35 10.65
N THR A 119 18.01 -6.85 9.60
CA THR A 119 17.45 -5.78 8.77
C THR A 119 16.74 -6.42 7.58
N ILE A 120 15.45 -6.19 7.45
CA ILE A 120 14.64 -6.54 6.30
C ILE A 120 14.70 -5.35 5.33
N VAL A 121 15.18 -5.61 4.13
CA VAL A 121 15.46 -4.61 3.10
C VAL A 121 14.54 -4.86 1.91
N PHE A 122 13.82 -3.82 1.48
CA PHE A 122 12.95 -3.86 0.32
C PHE A 122 13.65 -3.24 -0.90
N VAL A 123 13.66 -3.99 -2.01
CA VAL A 123 14.51 -3.68 -3.17
C VAL A 123 13.84 -3.98 -4.50
N LYS A 124 13.96 -3.03 -5.43
CA LYS A 124 13.57 -3.17 -6.84
C LYS A 124 14.79 -3.52 -7.71
N GLY A 125 14.57 -4.31 -8.76
CA GLY A 125 15.58 -4.55 -9.81
C GLY A 125 16.45 -5.81 -9.65
N LEU A 126 16.15 -6.70 -8.70
CA LEU A 126 16.85 -7.99 -8.58
C LEU A 126 16.41 -9.02 -9.64
N ASN A 127 15.22 -8.86 -10.24
CA ASN A 127 14.65 -9.75 -11.28
C ASN A 127 14.65 -11.23 -10.86
N LEU A 128 14.23 -11.50 -9.62
CA LEU A 128 14.15 -12.85 -9.08
C LEU A 128 12.91 -13.59 -9.60
N ARG A 129 12.95 -14.92 -9.52
CA ARG A 129 11.79 -15.75 -9.84
C ARG A 129 10.69 -15.51 -8.80
N PRO A 130 9.42 -15.36 -9.22
CA PRO A 130 8.30 -15.31 -8.29
C PRO A 130 8.25 -16.56 -7.41
N GLU A 131 7.74 -16.40 -6.18
CA GLU A 131 7.42 -17.49 -5.24
C GLU A 131 8.59 -18.42 -4.86
N ARG A 132 9.83 -18.04 -5.16
CA ARG A 132 11.01 -18.86 -4.88
C ARG A 132 12.15 -18.03 -4.28
N PRO A 133 12.83 -18.56 -3.24
CA PRO A 133 14.01 -17.92 -2.71
C PRO A 133 15.17 -17.96 -3.72
N SER A 134 16.05 -16.98 -3.65
CA SER A 134 17.33 -16.93 -4.34
C SER A 134 18.47 -17.36 -3.41
N TYR A 135 19.65 -17.62 -3.96
CA TYR A 135 20.84 -17.97 -3.18
C TYR A 135 21.42 -16.74 -2.47
N PRO A 136 21.43 -16.68 -1.12
CA PRO A 136 21.94 -15.53 -0.36
C PRO A 136 23.40 -15.21 -0.67
N SER A 137 24.21 -16.23 -0.99
CA SER A 137 25.63 -16.12 -1.31
C SER A 137 25.95 -15.23 -2.52
N ARG A 138 24.95 -14.84 -3.32
CA ARG A 138 25.10 -13.92 -4.45
C ARG A 138 25.04 -12.44 -4.06
N TYR A 139 24.72 -12.16 -2.79
CA TYR A 139 24.41 -10.83 -2.29
C TYR A 139 25.19 -10.54 -1.01
N GLU A 140 25.44 -9.26 -0.73
CA GLU A 140 25.99 -8.78 0.55
C GLU A 140 25.25 -7.50 0.94
N CYS A 141 24.91 -7.32 2.21
CA CYS A 141 24.31 -6.08 2.69
C CYS A 141 25.42 -5.08 3.03
N VAL A 142 25.23 -3.83 2.64
CA VAL A 142 26.16 -2.75 2.93
C VAL A 142 25.44 -1.61 3.63
N TYR A 143 26.04 -1.09 4.71
CA TYR A 143 25.49 0.00 5.51
C TYR A 143 26.43 1.18 5.52
N GLY A 144 25.89 2.39 5.42
CA GLY A 144 26.67 3.62 5.48
C GLY A 144 25.88 4.85 5.04
N TRP A 145 26.50 6.02 5.18
CA TRP A 145 25.93 7.31 4.82
C TRP A 145 26.06 7.61 3.32
N ASP A 146 27.17 7.19 2.71
CA ASP A 146 27.50 7.43 1.31
C ASP A 146 28.11 6.19 0.65
N PHE A 147 27.34 5.53 -0.23
CA PHE A 147 27.76 4.33 -0.95
C PHE A 147 28.83 4.58 -2.02
N LYS A 148 29.15 5.85 -2.33
CA LYS A 148 30.28 6.21 -3.21
C LYS A 148 31.63 6.08 -2.50
N LYS A 149 31.66 6.02 -1.17
CA LYS A 149 32.89 5.94 -0.36
C LYS A 149 33.03 4.57 0.29
N PRO A 150 33.52 3.55 -0.43
CA PRO A 150 33.50 2.16 0.02
C PRO A 150 34.26 1.87 1.32
N LYS A 151 35.25 2.70 1.67
CA LYS A 151 36.06 2.55 2.88
C LYS A 151 35.27 2.73 4.18
N PHE A 152 34.11 3.41 4.12
CA PHE A 152 33.26 3.68 5.29
C PHE A 152 32.00 2.82 5.32
N LEU A 153 31.94 1.77 4.50
CA LEU A 153 30.79 0.88 4.44
C LEU A 153 31.00 -0.34 5.35
N LEU A 154 30.01 -0.58 6.20
CA LEU A 154 29.91 -1.83 6.96
C LEU A 154 29.30 -2.89 6.06
N LYS A 155 29.93 -4.06 6.01
CA LYS A 155 29.46 -5.20 5.22
C LYS A 155 28.84 -6.23 6.14
N SER A 156 27.78 -6.87 5.69
CA SER A 156 27.11 -7.92 6.45
C SER A 156 26.53 -9.01 5.55
N GLU A 157 26.41 -10.20 6.11
CA GLU A 157 25.87 -11.37 5.43
C GLU A 157 24.37 -11.24 5.18
N VAL A 158 23.96 -11.76 4.03
CA VAL A 158 22.55 -11.92 3.66
C VAL A 158 22.07 -13.28 4.19
N VAL A 159 20.97 -13.26 4.93
CA VAL A 159 20.33 -14.43 5.54
C VAL A 159 19.37 -15.08 4.55
N SER A 160 18.51 -14.28 3.91
CA SER A 160 17.54 -14.76 2.93
C SER A 160 17.26 -13.71 1.87
N VAL A 161 16.85 -14.18 0.68
CA VAL A 161 16.50 -13.32 -0.46
C VAL A 161 15.33 -13.96 -1.19
N ALA A 162 14.22 -13.24 -1.35
CA ALA A 162 13.10 -13.68 -2.16
C ALA A 162 12.29 -12.48 -2.65
N GLN A 163 11.76 -12.56 -3.88
CA GLN A 163 10.98 -11.47 -4.50
C GLN A 163 11.71 -10.11 -4.41
N GLU A 164 11.16 -9.15 -3.67
CA GLU A 164 11.72 -7.82 -3.44
C GLU A 164 12.28 -7.65 -2.01
N ILE A 165 12.52 -8.75 -1.30
CA ILE A 165 12.86 -8.77 0.13
C ILE A 165 14.22 -9.43 0.33
N VAL A 166 15.09 -8.74 1.05
CA VAL A 166 16.41 -9.23 1.46
C VAL A 166 16.54 -9.10 2.97
N ARG A 167 16.83 -10.21 3.66
CA ARG A 167 17.10 -10.20 5.10
C ARG A 167 18.59 -10.21 5.35
N CYS A 168 19.07 -9.26 6.14
CA CYS A 168 20.48 -9.04 6.44
C CYS A 168 20.75 -9.26 7.92
N LYS A 169 21.90 -9.83 8.28
CA LYS A 169 22.42 -9.66 9.65
C LYS A 169 22.67 -8.16 9.87
N THR A 170 22.20 -7.57 10.97
CA THR A 170 22.42 -6.14 11.24
C THR A 170 23.71 -5.97 12.03
N PRO A 171 24.66 -5.13 11.58
CA PRO A 171 25.83 -4.81 12.38
C PRO A 171 25.43 -4.17 13.72
N LEU A 172 26.13 -4.51 14.81
CA LEU A 172 25.84 -3.99 16.16
C LEU A 172 25.86 -2.45 16.23
N SER A 173 26.76 -1.80 15.49
CA SER A 173 26.85 -0.34 15.39
C SER A 173 25.64 0.31 14.71
N VAL A 174 24.96 -0.43 13.83
CA VAL A 174 23.70 0.01 13.21
C VAL A 174 22.54 -0.17 14.19
N LEU A 175 22.51 -1.28 14.94
CA LEU A 175 21.49 -1.50 15.98
C LEU A 175 21.55 -0.41 17.08
N SER A 176 22.76 -0.06 17.55
CA SER A 176 22.92 1.00 18.56
C SER A 176 22.58 2.40 18.03
N SER A 177 22.65 2.60 16.72
CA SER A 177 22.42 3.89 16.06
C SER A 177 21.12 3.93 15.25
N ALA A 178 20.22 2.96 15.40
CA ALA A 178 19.04 2.85 14.53
C ALA A 178 18.01 3.98 14.72
N HIS A 179 18.10 4.76 15.81
CA HIS A 179 17.37 6.03 15.95
C HIS A 179 17.95 7.16 15.08
N ASN A 180 19.21 7.02 14.65
CA ASN A 180 19.89 7.95 13.76
C ASN A 180 19.52 7.66 12.29
N LYS A 181 18.60 8.45 11.75
CA LYS A 181 18.10 8.37 10.37
C LYS A 181 19.14 8.68 9.27
N SER A 182 20.42 8.83 9.60
CA SER A 182 21.49 9.11 8.63
C SER A 182 22.08 7.85 7.98
N ILE A 183 22.03 6.70 8.65
CA ILE A 183 22.58 5.45 8.11
C ILE A 183 21.60 4.87 7.09
N LYS A 184 22.11 4.58 5.88
CA LYS A 184 21.37 3.86 4.85
C LYS A 184 21.82 2.41 4.78
N VAL A 185 20.96 1.56 4.22
CA VAL A 185 21.29 0.18 3.84
C VAL A 185 21.13 -0.01 2.34
N SER A 186 22.04 -0.73 1.71
CA SER A 186 21.93 -1.15 0.32
C SER A 186 22.38 -2.60 0.15
N ILE A 187 22.17 -3.15 -1.05
CA ILE A 187 22.54 -4.51 -1.43
C ILE A 187 23.64 -4.43 -2.48
N ARG A 188 24.74 -5.16 -2.24
CA ARG A 188 25.77 -5.44 -3.24
C ARG A 188 25.45 -6.76 -3.93
N VAL A 189 25.27 -6.72 -5.24
CA VAL A 189 25.07 -7.91 -6.08
C VAL A 189 26.41 -8.32 -6.68
N LYS A 190 26.81 -9.59 -6.51
CA LYS A 190 28.04 -10.11 -7.13
C LYS A 190 27.99 -9.90 -8.65
N GLY A 191 28.97 -9.19 -9.20
CA GLY A 191 29.07 -8.86 -10.63
C GLY A 191 28.30 -7.61 -11.09
N ARG A 192 27.47 -6.97 -10.25
CA ARG A 192 26.75 -5.72 -10.62
C ARG A 192 27.05 -4.52 -9.70
N GLY A 193 27.70 -4.74 -8.56
CA GLY A 193 28.06 -3.67 -7.63
C GLY A 193 26.96 -3.37 -6.61
N VAL A 194 27.06 -2.22 -5.96
CA VAL A 194 26.13 -1.74 -4.92
C VAL A 194 24.96 -1.02 -5.59
N LEU A 195 23.73 -1.40 -5.25
CA LEU A 195 22.54 -0.72 -5.76
C LEU A 195 22.40 0.69 -5.16
N HIS A 196 21.70 1.57 -5.87
CA HIS A 196 21.27 2.83 -5.28
C HIS A 196 20.33 2.57 -4.10
N SER A 197 20.32 3.48 -3.13
CA SER A 197 19.46 3.33 -1.96
C SER A 197 19.02 4.66 -1.35
N VAL A 198 17.73 4.69 -1.02
CA VAL A 198 17.09 5.68 -0.14
C VAL A 198 16.64 5.06 1.18
N ALA A 199 16.77 3.73 1.33
CA ALA A 199 16.32 2.96 2.49
C ALA A 199 17.16 3.22 3.73
N ARG A 200 16.48 3.40 4.86
CA ARG A 200 17.08 3.66 6.18
C ARG A 200 16.50 2.67 7.17
N PRO A 201 17.33 1.83 7.82
CA PRO A 201 16.83 0.87 8.80
C PRO A 201 16.13 1.60 9.95
N ALA A 202 14.86 1.28 10.18
CA ALA A 202 14.09 1.78 11.32
C ALA A 202 13.57 0.60 12.16
N TYR A 203 13.51 0.77 13.48
CA TYR A 203 12.88 -0.24 14.33
C TYR A 203 11.39 -0.31 14.06
N LEU A 204 10.87 -1.53 13.99
CA LEU A 204 9.45 -1.77 14.18
C LEU A 204 9.05 -1.31 15.59
N PRO A 205 7.84 -0.77 15.79
CA PRO A 205 7.31 -0.54 17.13
C PRO A 205 7.24 -1.89 17.86
N VAL A 206 8.13 -2.13 18.83
CA VAL A 206 8.17 -3.39 19.56
C VAL A 206 7.24 -3.30 20.77
N SER A 207 6.22 -4.17 20.79
CA SER A 207 5.46 -4.47 22.00
C SER A 207 6.13 -5.66 22.73
N ASP A 208 6.13 -5.67 24.07
CA ASP A 208 6.67 -6.82 24.83
C ASP A 208 5.93 -8.10 24.39
N PRO A 209 6.64 -9.15 23.92
CA PRO A 209 6.01 -10.37 23.42
C PRO A 209 5.20 -11.14 24.47
N ARG A 210 5.35 -10.81 25.76
CA ARG A 210 4.53 -11.33 26.87
C ARG A 210 3.17 -10.64 26.98
N VAL A 211 2.99 -9.50 26.32
CA VAL A 211 1.71 -8.78 26.27
C VAL A 211 0.83 -9.48 25.24
N ARG A 212 -0.40 -9.80 25.66
CA ARG A 212 -1.43 -10.34 24.78
C ARG A 212 -1.63 -9.39 23.60
N LYS A 213 -1.72 -9.94 22.38
CA LYS A 213 -2.05 -9.15 21.18
C LYS A 213 -3.31 -8.32 21.46
N MET A 214 -3.25 -7.04 21.08
CA MET A 214 -4.34 -6.09 21.33
C MET A 214 -5.58 -6.41 20.50
N HIS A 215 -5.38 -6.97 19.31
CA HIS A 215 -6.43 -7.26 18.35
C HIS A 215 -6.43 -8.74 17.94
N GLU A 216 -7.59 -9.37 17.95
CA GLU A 216 -7.82 -10.72 17.44
C GLU A 216 -7.78 -10.73 15.92
N MET A 217 -8.40 -9.74 15.26
CA MET A 217 -8.48 -9.66 13.80
C MET A 217 -8.17 -8.26 13.26
N CYS A 218 -7.21 -8.21 12.34
CA CYS A 218 -6.84 -7.01 11.59
C CYS A 218 -6.98 -7.25 10.09
N ILE A 219 -7.09 -6.17 9.33
CA ILE A 219 -7.00 -6.23 7.87
C ILE A 219 -5.87 -5.35 7.36
N CYS A 220 -5.12 -5.89 6.41
CA CYS A 220 -4.19 -5.14 5.59
C CYS A 220 -4.71 -5.03 4.16
N THR A 221 -4.65 -3.82 3.60
CA THR A 221 -5.03 -3.57 2.21
C THR A 221 -4.08 -2.58 1.55
N MET A 222 -4.03 -2.58 0.23
CA MET A 222 -3.29 -1.60 -0.55
C MET A 222 -4.22 -0.91 -1.53
N VAL A 223 -4.28 0.42 -1.47
CA VAL A 223 -5.29 1.21 -2.16
C VAL A 223 -4.65 2.26 -3.06
N ARG A 224 -5.39 2.60 -4.12
CA ARG A 224 -5.19 3.83 -4.88
C ARG A 224 -6.55 4.33 -5.33
N ASN A 225 -6.90 5.55 -4.94
CA ASN A 225 -8.14 6.22 -5.33
C ASN A 225 -9.41 5.40 -5.02
N GLN A 226 -9.48 4.81 -3.81
CA GLN A 226 -10.60 3.97 -3.37
C GLN A 226 -11.42 4.63 -2.23
N ALA A 227 -11.26 5.93 -1.95
CA ALA A 227 -11.90 6.61 -0.83
C ALA A 227 -13.42 6.41 -0.81
N ARG A 228 -14.06 6.42 -2.00
CA ARG A 228 -15.52 6.26 -2.14
C ARG A 228 -16.06 4.93 -1.60
N PHE A 229 -15.25 3.88 -1.58
CA PHE A 229 -15.64 2.54 -1.13
C PHE A 229 -15.18 2.26 0.31
N LEU A 230 -14.23 3.05 0.81
CA LEU A 230 -13.57 2.80 2.08
C LEU A 230 -14.54 2.85 3.26
N ARG A 231 -15.49 3.80 3.26
CA ARG A 231 -16.48 3.95 4.34
C ARG A 231 -17.35 2.70 4.53
N GLU A 232 -18.01 2.24 3.46
CA GLU A 232 -18.81 1.01 3.47
C GLU A 232 -17.96 -0.19 3.93
N TRP A 233 -16.74 -0.30 3.39
CA TRP A 233 -15.85 -1.43 3.66
C TRP A 233 -15.37 -1.46 5.11
N VAL A 234 -14.94 -0.33 5.68
CA VAL A 234 -14.51 -0.25 7.10
C VAL A 234 -15.69 -0.53 8.03
N MET A 235 -16.82 0.16 7.84
CA MET A 235 -17.99 0.02 8.72
C MET A 235 -18.51 -1.42 8.73
N TYR A 236 -18.61 -2.04 7.55
CA TYR A 236 -19.01 -3.43 7.42
C TYR A 236 -18.06 -4.37 8.19
N HIS A 237 -16.75 -4.26 7.94
CA HIS A 237 -15.77 -5.14 8.53
C HIS A 237 -15.65 -4.94 10.05
N ALA A 238 -15.80 -3.70 10.53
CA ALA A 238 -15.88 -3.38 11.95
C ALA A 238 -17.05 -4.12 12.60
N ARG A 239 -18.23 -4.10 11.95
CA ARG A 239 -19.45 -4.74 12.47
C ARG A 239 -19.34 -6.25 12.62
N ILE A 240 -18.58 -6.92 11.75
CA ILE A 240 -18.39 -8.38 11.83
C ILE A 240 -17.25 -8.81 12.76
N GLY A 241 -16.43 -7.86 13.25
CA GLY A 241 -15.38 -8.12 14.25
C GLY A 241 -13.94 -7.83 13.83
N VAL A 242 -13.71 -7.05 12.78
CA VAL A 242 -12.36 -6.50 12.49
C VAL A 242 -12.10 -5.32 13.41
N GLU A 243 -10.89 -5.24 13.98
CA GLU A 243 -10.59 -4.31 15.08
C GLU A 243 -9.53 -3.26 14.73
N ARG A 244 -8.78 -3.46 13.63
CA ARG A 244 -7.71 -2.58 13.18
C ARG A 244 -7.44 -2.71 11.68
N TRP A 245 -7.11 -1.58 11.05
CA TRP A 245 -6.84 -1.49 9.61
C TRP A 245 -5.44 -0.94 9.34
N PHE A 246 -4.76 -1.58 8.42
CA PHE A 246 -3.50 -1.13 7.84
C PHE A 246 -3.74 -0.80 6.37
N ILE A 247 -3.90 0.49 6.06
CA ILE A 247 -4.20 0.98 4.72
C ILE A 247 -2.91 1.46 4.06
N TYR A 248 -2.38 0.68 3.12
CA TYR A 248 -1.20 1.08 2.35
C TYR A 248 -1.65 1.91 1.16
N ASP A 249 -1.43 3.22 1.22
CA ASP A 249 -1.83 4.13 0.16
C ASP A 249 -0.74 4.26 -0.90
N ASN A 250 -1.06 3.82 -2.12
CA ASN A 250 -0.19 3.88 -3.28
C ASN A 250 -0.42 5.13 -4.13
N ASN A 251 -0.20 6.29 -3.50
CA ASN A 251 -0.27 7.62 -4.10
C ASN A 251 -1.69 8.01 -4.55
N SER A 252 -2.67 7.87 -3.67
CA SER A 252 -4.01 8.38 -3.92
C SER A 252 -4.03 9.91 -4.09
N ASP A 253 -4.99 10.39 -4.85
CA ASP A 253 -5.30 11.81 -5.10
C ASP A 253 -6.79 12.12 -4.94
N ASP A 254 -7.54 11.20 -4.33
CA ASP A 254 -8.93 11.40 -3.91
C ASP A 254 -9.01 11.78 -2.42
N ALA A 255 -10.24 11.90 -1.91
CA ALA A 255 -10.55 12.34 -0.55
C ALA A 255 -10.27 11.29 0.54
N ILE A 256 -9.23 10.45 0.39
CA ILE A 256 -8.97 9.36 1.33
C ILE A 256 -8.68 9.85 2.76
N ASP A 257 -8.00 10.98 2.90
CA ASP A 257 -7.74 11.59 4.21
C ASP A 257 -9.03 12.03 4.88
N GLU A 258 -9.86 12.80 4.19
CA GLU A 258 -11.17 13.26 4.67
C GLU A 258 -12.07 12.08 5.09
N VAL A 259 -12.04 10.97 4.32
CA VAL A 259 -12.82 9.77 4.64
C VAL A 259 -12.29 9.05 5.88
N ILE A 260 -10.96 8.94 6.04
CA ILE A 260 -10.35 8.32 7.23
C ILE A 260 -10.62 9.17 8.47
N GLU A 261 -10.39 10.48 8.39
CA GLU A 261 -10.66 11.43 9.47
C GLU A 261 -12.14 11.35 9.89
N SER A 262 -13.07 11.37 8.92
CA SER A 262 -14.50 11.27 9.20
C SER A 262 -14.90 9.93 9.86
N LEU A 263 -14.26 8.82 9.49
CA LEU A 263 -14.48 7.51 10.10
C LEU A 263 -13.96 7.43 11.54
N GLU A 264 -12.83 8.08 11.83
CA GLU A 264 -12.26 8.15 13.17
C GLU A 264 -13.10 9.06 14.07
N GLU A 265 -13.50 10.24 13.59
CA GLU A 265 -14.32 11.20 14.32
C GLU A 265 -15.71 10.65 14.67
N SER A 266 -16.32 9.88 13.77
CA SER A 266 -17.62 9.24 14.03
C SER A 266 -17.54 8.03 14.97
N GLY A 267 -16.33 7.54 15.27
CA GLY A 267 -16.09 6.31 16.02
C GLY A 267 -16.48 5.04 15.26
N GLU A 268 -16.83 5.14 13.97
CA GLU A 268 -17.24 4.02 13.12
C GLU A 268 -16.04 3.26 12.52
N GLY A 269 -14.86 3.90 12.49
CA GLY A 269 -13.59 3.34 12.03
C GLY A 269 -12.47 3.60 13.03
N ASN A 270 -12.51 2.96 14.18
CA ASN A 270 -11.43 3.06 15.17
C ASN A 270 -10.18 2.27 14.74
N ASN A 271 -8.99 2.76 15.07
CA ASN A 271 -7.70 2.09 14.80
C ASN A 271 -7.40 1.93 13.30
N ILE A 272 -7.63 2.95 12.49
CA ILE A 272 -7.14 2.98 11.11
C ILE A 272 -5.71 3.51 11.13
N THR A 273 -4.81 2.87 10.38
CA THR A 273 -3.47 3.40 10.16
C THR A 273 -3.20 3.46 8.67
N ARG A 274 -3.11 4.68 8.14
CA ARG A 274 -2.67 4.94 6.77
C ARG A 274 -1.15 4.91 6.71
N TYR A 275 -0.60 4.05 5.86
CA TYR A 275 0.81 3.99 5.52
C TYR A 275 1.01 4.51 4.11
N MET A 276 1.74 5.62 3.97
CA MET A 276 2.15 6.10 2.66
C MET A 276 3.14 5.12 2.03
N TRP A 277 2.73 4.45 0.96
CA TRP A 277 3.52 3.46 0.24
C TRP A 277 3.72 3.91 -1.21
N PRO A 278 4.60 4.89 -1.47
CA PRO A 278 4.65 5.57 -2.77
C PRO A 278 5.31 4.72 -3.87
N TRP A 279 5.76 3.52 -3.52
CA TRP A 279 6.51 2.58 -4.35
C TRP A 279 5.60 1.90 -5.38
N ILE A 280 5.89 2.07 -6.68
CA ILE A 280 5.04 1.54 -7.75
C ILE A 280 5.34 0.05 -8.01
N LYS A 281 4.31 -0.77 -8.25
CA LYS A 281 4.46 -2.21 -8.56
C LYS A 281 5.21 -2.98 -7.47
N THR A 282 4.76 -2.84 -6.22
CA THR A 282 5.37 -3.44 -5.02
C THR A 282 4.32 -3.94 -4.01
N GLN A 283 3.16 -4.43 -4.49
CA GLN A 283 2.07 -4.87 -3.61
C GLN A 283 2.49 -5.96 -2.63
N GLU A 284 3.19 -6.98 -3.12
CA GLU A 284 3.70 -8.11 -2.34
C GLU A 284 4.69 -7.64 -1.27
N ALA A 285 5.55 -6.67 -1.60
CA ALA A 285 6.47 -6.06 -0.64
C ALA A 285 5.72 -5.22 0.41
N GLY A 286 4.69 -4.47 0.01
CA GLY A 286 3.86 -3.71 0.94
C GLY A 286 3.09 -4.61 1.89
N PHE A 287 2.54 -5.73 1.43
CA PHE A 287 1.93 -6.73 2.29
C PHE A 287 2.94 -7.38 3.24
N SER A 288 4.17 -7.66 2.80
CA SER A 288 5.23 -8.14 3.70
C SER A 288 5.61 -7.10 4.75
N HIS A 289 5.72 -5.83 4.37
CA HIS A 289 5.92 -4.72 5.33
C HIS A 289 4.76 -4.64 6.33
N CYS A 290 3.52 -4.76 5.85
CA CYS A 290 2.33 -4.77 6.67
C CYS A 290 2.27 -5.95 7.64
N ALA A 291 2.61 -7.16 7.19
CA ALA A 291 2.66 -8.35 8.03
C ALA A 291 3.62 -8.17 9.21
N LEU A 292 4.77 -7.51 8.97
CA LEU A 292 5.73 -7.18 10.02
C LEU A 292 5.19 -6.16 11.02
N GLN A 293 4.54 -5.09 10.53
CA GLN A 293 3.94 -4.05 11.37
C GLN A 293 2.77 -4.59 12.22
N ALA A 294 1.90 -5.40 11.62
CA ALA A 294 0.74 -5.98 12.28
C ALA A 294 1.11 -7.09 13.27
N ARG A 295 2.30 -7.70 13.12
CA ARG A 295 2.70 -8.90 13.87
C ARG A 295 2.59 -8.71 15.37
N ASP A 296 2.90 -7.54 15.90
CA ASP A 296 2.98 -7.32 17.33
C ASP A 296 1.66 -6.91 17.98
N SER A 297 0.69 -6.44 17.19
CA SER A 297 -0.63 -6.02 17.67
C SER A 297 -1.78 -6.96 17.29
N CYS A 298 -1.62 -7.77 16.25
CA CYS A 298 -2.70 -8.56 15.65
C CYS A 298 -2.42 -10.06 15.73
N LYS A 299 -3.42 -10.85 16.14
CA LYS A 299 -3.33 -12.32 16.12
C LYS A 299 -3.58 -12.89 14.73
N TRP A 300 -4.61 -12.41 14.05
CA TRP A 300 -4.93 -12.74 12.66
C TRP A 300 -4.91 -11.49 11.79
N VAL A 301 -4.41 -11.64 10.57
CA VAL A 301 -4.37 -10.57 9.57
C VAL A 301 -4.96 -11.09 8.27
N GLY A 302 -6.07 -10.50 7.84
CA GLY A 302 -6.61 -10.68 6.50
C GLY A 302 -5.90 -9.75 5.53
N PHE A 303 -5.46 -10.29 4.39
CA PHE A 303 -4.96 -9.50 3.27
C PHE A 303 -6.05 -9.54 2.20
N ILE A 304 -6.83 -8.46 2.09
CA ILE A 304 -7.97 -8.37 1.17
C ILE A 304 -8.06 -6.96 0.58
N ASP A 305 -8.61 -6.85 -0.63
CA ASP A 305 -8.80 -5.57 -1.31
C ASP A 305 -10.08 -4.85 -0.81
N VAL A 306 -10.19 -3.54 -1.05
CA VAL A 306 -11.36 -2.73 -0.59
C VAL A 306 -12.67 -3.12 -1.31
N ASP A 307 -12.58 -3.80 -2.47
CA ASP A 307 -13.72 -4.40 -3.14
C ASP A 307 -14.02 -5.84 -2.67
N GLU A 308 -13.41 -6.30 -1.58
CA GLU A 308 -13.57 -7.66 -1.04
C GLU A 308 -14.18 -7.64 0.36
N PHE A 309 -15.29 -8.38 0.52
CA PHE A 309 -16.09 -8.40 1.74
C PHE A 309 -16.17 -9.82 2.32
N ILE A 310 -15.74 -9.99 3.57
CA ILE A 310 -15.87 -11.25 4.30
C ILE A 310 -17.33 -11.45 4.71
N HIS A 311 -18.03 -12.37 4.05
CA HIS A 311 -19.39 -12.74 4.39
C HIS A 311 -19.40 -13.99 5.27
N LEU A 312 -20.19 -13.95 6.34
CA LEU A 312 -20.43 -15.05 7.27
C LEU A 312 -21.88 -15.53 7.09
N PRO A 313 -22.15 -16.59 6.30
CA PRO A 313 -23.51 -17.07 6.08
C PRO A 313 -24.12 -17.73 7.33
N SER A 314 -23.27 -18.28 8.20
CA SER A 314 -23.66 -18.81 9.50
C SER A 314 -24.01 -17.68 10.50
N ALA A 315 -24.65 -18.03 11.61
CA ALA A 315 -24.93 -17.08 12.70
C ALA A 315 -23.70 -16.80 13.61
N LEU A 316 -22.53 -17.32 13.25
CA LEU A 316 -21.29 -17.15 14.03
C LEU A 316 -20.68 -15.77 13.79
N SER A 317 -20.00 -15.24 14.82
CA SER A 317 -19.14 -14.07 14.63
C SER A 317 -17.83 -14.44 13.91
N LEU A 318 -17.12 -13.44 13.37
CA LEU A 318 -15.80 -13.66 12.78
C LEU A 318 -14.84 -14.28 13.80
N HIS A 319 -14.89 -13.80 15.05
CA HIS A 319 -14.06 -14.31 16.14
C HIS A 319 -14.39 -15.76 16.49
N ASP A 320 -15.65 -16.17 16.42
CA ASP A 320 -16.05 -17.57 16.62
C ASP A 320 -15.50 -18.45 15.50
N VAL A 321 -15.56 -18.01 14.24
CA VAL A 321 -14.95 -18.74 13.13
C VAL A 321 -13.44 -18.87 13.34
N LEU A 322 -12.75 -17.76 13.62
CA LEU A 322 -11.30 -17.77 13.87
C LEU A 322 -10.93 -18.72 15.02
N ARG A 323 -11.66 -18.66 16.14
CA ARG A 323 -11.42 -19.51 17.30
C ARG A 323 -11.73 -20.97 17.00
N ASN A 324 -12.91 -21.28 16.46
CA ASN A 324 -13.33 -22.66 16.22
C ASN A 324 -12.45 -23.38 15.20
N GLN A 325 -11.97 -22.67 14.18
CA GLN A 325 -11.07 -23.24 13.19
C GLN A 325 -9.63 -23.40 13.71
N SER A 326 -9.23 -22.65 14.75
CA SER A 326 -7.86 -22.74 15.28
C SER A 326 -7.73 -23.45 16.64
N SER A 327 -8.85 -23.65 17.35
CA SER A 327 -8.90 -24.35 18.63
C SER A 327 -8.48 -25.81 18.47
N GLY A 328 -7.51 -26.25 19.28
CA GLY A 328 -7.02 -27.63 19.28
C GLY A 328 -5.89 -27.91 18.28
N PHE A 329 -5.44 -26.90 17.53
CA PHE A 329 -4.36 -27.04 16.55
C PHE A 329 -3.30 -25.95 16.73
N ASP A 330 -2.28 -26.21 17.55
CA ASP A 330 -1.13 -25.30 17.73
C ASP A 330 -0.39 -24.98 16.41
N LYS A 331 -0.64 -25.79 15.38
CA LYS A 331 0.00 -25.71 14.07
C LYS A 331 -0.78 -24.92 13.03
N VAL A 332 -1.99 -24.43 13.28
CA VAL A 332 -2.74 -23.70 12.24
C VAL A 332 -2.29 -22.25 12.17
N GLY A 333 -1.74 -21.87 11.02
CA GLY A 333 -1.22 -20.54 10.73
C GLY A 333 -1.97 -19.76 9.67
N GLU A 334 -2.85 -20.43 8.92
CA GLU A 334 -3.53 -19.86 7.77
C GLU A 334 -4.96 -20.41 7.66
N LEU A 335 -5.92 -19.53 7.45
CA LEU A 335 -7.28 -19.88 7.05
C LEU A 335 -7.50 -19.43 5.61
N ARG A 336 -7.88 -20.35 4.74
CA ARG A 336 -8.18 -20.11 3.33
C ARG A 336 -9.67 -20.08 3.12
N THR A 337 -10.20 -19.00 2.57
CA THR A 337 -11.63 -18.86 2.27
C THR A 337 -11.86 -18.71 0.77
N GLY A 338 -12.94 -19.33 0.29
CA GLY A 338 -13.34 -19.21 -1.11
C GLY A 338 -13.77 -17.78 -1.45
N CYS A 339 -13.49 -17.34 -2.67
CA CYS A 339 -13.82 -16.01 -3.15
C CYS A 339 -14.72 -16.10 -4.39
N HIS A 340 -15.75 -15.27 -4.49
CA HIS A 340 -16.62 -15.20 -5.67
C HIS A 340 -16.64 -13.80 -6.27
N SER A 341 -16.51 -13.71 -7.59
CA SER A 341 -16.56 -12.42 -8.29
C SER A 341 -17.99 -11.97 -8.58
N PHE A 342 -18.32 -10.76 -8.16
CA PHE A 342 -19.57 -10.08 -8.44
C PHE A 342 -19.45 -9.14 -9.64
N GLY A 343 -20.55 -9.06 -10.40
CA GLY A 343 -20.73 -8.21 -11.57
C GLY A 343 -21.60 -6.98 -11.32
N PRO A 344 -21.91 -6.18 -12.37
CA PRO A 344 -22.63 -4.93 -12.21
C PRO A 344 -24.13 -5.07 -11.88
N SER A 345 -24.69 -6.28 -11.87
CA SER A 345 -26.12 -6.52 -11.55
C SER A 345 -27.12 -5.74 -12.41
N GLY A 346 -26.81 -5.50 -13.68
CA GLY A 346 -27.66 -4.70 -14.58
C GLY A 346 -27.49 -3.18 -14.40
N LEU A 347 -26.66 -2.73 -13.46
CA LEU A 347 -26.44 -1.32 -13.18
C LEU A 347 -25.44 -0.70 -14.17
N LYS A 348 -25.65 0.59 -14.47
CA LYS A 348 -24.75 1.44 -15.27
C LYS A 348 -24.06 2.53 -14.46
N ARG A 349 -24.51 2.74 -13.22
CA ARG A 349 -23.97 3.72 -12.28
C ARG A 349 -23.70 3.04 -10.96
N VAL A 350 -22.75 3.58 -10.20
CA VAL A 350 -22.42 3.08 -8.87
C VAL A 350 -23.69 3.15 -8.01
N PRO A 351 -24.06 2.05 -7.32
CA PRO A 351 -25.23 2.04 -6.45
C PRO A 351 -25.02 2.98 -5.25
N ALA A 352 -25.98 3.87 -5.00
CA ALA A 352 -25.92 4.80 -3.86
C ALA A 352 -25.94 4.07 -2.51
N GLN A 353 -26.53 2.88 -2.44
CA GLN A 353 -26.57 2.03 -1.25
C GLN A 353 -25.25 1.27 -1.01
N GLY A 354 -24.22 1.49 -1.82
CA GLY A 354 -22.96 0.75 -1.75
C GLY A 354 -22.95 -0.55 -2.54
N VAL A 355 -21.76 -1.13 -2.67
CA VAL A 355 -21.49 -2.30 -3.51
C VAL A 355 -22.17 -3.56 -2.96
N THR A 356 -22.27 -3.68 -1.63
CA THR A 356 -22.83 -4.87 -0.97
C THR A 356 -24.33 -5.00 -1.17
N VAL A 357 -25.04 -3.88 -1.23
CA VAL A 357 -26.48 -3.84 -1.49
C VAL A 357 -26.75 -3.84 -2.99
N GLY A 358 -26.01 -3.03 -3.76
CA GLY A 358 -26.29 -2.80 -5.17
C GLY A 358 -25.92 -3.96 -6.09
N TYR A 359 -24.82 -4.66 -5.83
CA TYR A 359 -24.36 -5.77 -6.66
C TYR A 359 -24.66 -7.12 -5.98
N ASN A 360 -25.58 -7.89 -6.57
CA ASN A 360 -26.05 -9.19 -6.11
C ASN A 360 -26.00 -10.29 -7.20
N CYS A 361 -25.31 -10.03 -8.31
CA CYS A 361 -25.05 -10.97 -9.39
C CYS A 361 -23.59 -11.38 -9.34
N ARG A 362 -23.32 -12.69 -9.39
CA ARG A 362 -21.95 -13.21 -9.41
C ARG A 362 -21.76 -14.35 -10.39
N LEU A 363 -20.50 -14.66 -10.65
CA LEU A 363 -20.08 -15.90 -11.30
C LEU A 363 -20.33 -17.10 -10.36
N ASN A 364 -20.62 -18.26 -10.94
CA ASN A 364 -20.88 -19.48 -10.19
C ASN A 364 -19.59 -20.11 -9.64
N SER A 365 -18.55 -20.16 -10.48
CA SER A 365 -17.25 -20.71 -10.08
C SER A 365 -16.47 -19.74 -9.19
N PRO A 366 -15.88 -20.24 -8.09
CA PRO A 366 -15.03 -19.43 -7.24
C PRO A 366 -13.74 -19.00 -7.96
N GLU A 367 -13.16 -17.89 -7.52
CA GLU A 367 -11.78 -17.52 -7.80
C GLU A 367 -10.79 -18.31 -6.90
N ARG A 368 -9.51 -17.93 -6.95
CA ARG A 368 -8.53 -18.37 -5.95
C ARG A 368 -8.97 -17.93 -4.56
N HIS A 369 -8.63 -18.74 -3.56
CA HIS A 369 -8.91 -18.41 -2.17
C HIS A 369 -8.17 -17.15 -1.74
N LYS A 370 -8.65 -16.52 -0.67
CA LYS A 370 -7.90 -15.51 0.09
C LYS A 370 -7.49 -16.09 1.42
N SER A 371 -6.43 -15.53 2.02
CA SER A 371 -5.90 -16.03 3.26
C SER A 371 -6.03 -15.02 4.40
N ILE A 372 -6.40 -15.53 5.57
CA ILE A 372 -6.25 -14.87 6.86
C ILE A 372 -5.13 -15.60 7.58
N VAL A 373 -4.05 -14.91 7.92
CA VAL A 373 -2.82 -15.55 8.42
C VAL A 373 -2.44 -15.05 9.80
N ARG A 374 -1.77 -15.90 10.57
CA ARG A 374 -1.08 -15.50 11.79
C ARG A 374 0.29 -14.92 11.40
N PRO A 375 0.54 -13.62 11.59
CA PRO A 375 1.78 -12.99 11.14
C PRO A 375 3.01 -13.54 11.87
N GLU A 376 2.84 -14.10 13.08
CA GLU A 376 3.94 -14.70 13.82
C GLU A 376 4.53 -15.94 13.15
N VAL A 377 3.75 -16.73 12.40
CA VAL A 377 4.20 -18.03 11.83
C VAL A 377 4.64 -17.94 10.37
N LEU A 378 4.71 -16.72 9.82
CA LEU A 378 5.19 -16.50 8.46
C LEU A 378 6.64 -16.95 8.29
N ASN A 379 6.95 -17.44 7.09
CA ASN A 379 8.30 -17.82 6.70
C ASN A 379 9.24 -16.60 6.75
N SER A 380 10.50 -16.79 7.14
CA SER A 380 11.49 -15.70 7.26
C SER A 380 11.81 -15.01 5.93
N THR A 381 11.48 -15.64 4.80
CA THR A 381 11.57 -15.06 3.44
C THR A 381 10.44 -14.10 3.11
N LEU A 382 9.30 -14.16 3.83
CA LEU A 382 8.08 -13.38 3.61
C LEU A 382 7.53 -13.49 2.17
N ILE A 383 7.77 -14.62 1.51
CA ILE A 383 7.20 -14.89 0.19
C ILE A 383 5.68 -14.85 0.27
N ASN A 384 5.05 -14.11 -0.65
CA ASN A 384 3.62 -14.07 -0.79
C ASN A 384 3.18 -13.99 -2.27
N VAL A 385 1.97 -14.50 -2.55
CA VAL A 385 1.36 -14.56 -3.89
C VAL A 385 0.10 -13.71 -3.95
N VAL A 386 0.16 -12.50 -3.40
CA VAL A 386 -0.97 -11.56 -3.24
C VAL A 386 -2.14 -12.20 -2.48
N HIS A 387 -2.36 -11.75 -1.25
CA HIS A 387 -3.36 -12.30 -0.32
C HIS A 387 -3.07 -13.70 0.22
N HIS A 388 -1.92 -14.30 -0.12
CA HIS A 388 -1.44 -15.60 0.38
C HIS A 388 0.03 -15.50 0.80
N PHE A 389 0.39 -15.95 2.00
CA PHE A 389 1.78 -16.00 2.47
C PHE A 389 2.28 -17.42 2.64
N HIS A 390 3.57 -17.63 2.39
CA HIS A 390 4.25 -18.85 2.83
C HIS A 390 4.42 -18.83 4.36
N VAL A 391 3.88 -19.85 5.02
CA VAL A 391 4.09 -20.11 6.45
C VAL A 391 5.37 -20.93 6.69
N ARG A 392 5.83 -21.01 7.94
CA ARG A 392 6.98 -21.82 8.33
C ARG A 392 6.67 -23.32 8.24
N ASP A 393 7.72 -24.14 8.10
CA ASP A 393 7.59 -25.58 8.03
C ASP A 393 6.92 -26.13 9.30
N GLY A 394 6.01 -27.10 9.13
CA GLY A 394 5.23 -27.69 10.22
C GLY A 394 4.02 -26.87 10.68
N ILE A 395 3.71 -25.77 9.98
CA ILE A 395 2.49 -24.98 10.16
C ILE A 395 1.51 -25.32 9.03
N ASP A 396 0.29 -25.63 9.41
CA ASP A 396 -0.80 -26.06 8.54
C ASP A 396 -1.74 -24.90 8.18
N TYR A 397 -2.51 -25.12 7.13
CA TYR A 397 -3.62 -24.26 6.73
C TYR A 397 -4.94 -25.02 6.79
N ILE A 398 -6.03 -24.30 6.99
CA ILE A 398 -7.39 -24.85 6.92
C ILE A 398 -8.14 -24.18 5.78
N ASN A 399 -8.78 -24.99 4.94
CA ASN A 399 -9.78 -24.50 4.00
C ASN A 399 -11.10 -24.36 4.75
N VAL A 400 -11.52 -23.12 4.97
CA VAL A 400 -12.76 -22.81 5.70
C VAL A 400 -13.95 -23.12 4.81
N ASP A 401 -14.93 -23.85 5.36
CA ASP A 401 -16.16 -24.17 4.65
C ASP A 401 -16.94 -22.90 4.30
N ARG A 402 -17.53 -22.88 3.09
CA ARG A 402 -18.24 -21.69 2.57
C ARG A 402 -19.51 -21.37 3.36
N SER A 403 -20.11 -22.35 4.04
CA SER A 403 -21.24 -22.10 4.93
C SER A 403 -20.83 -21.30 6.17
N LEU A 404 -19.54 -21.33 6.55
CA LEU A 404 -19.00 -20.57 7.67
C LEU A 404 -18.50 -19.20 7.21
N MET A 405 -17.68 -19.16 6.14
CA MET A 405 -17.05 -17.93 5.66
C MET A 405 -16.73 -17.99 4.18
N VAL A 406 -17.10 -16.93 3.45
CA VAL A 406 -16.82 -16.74 2.03
C VAL A 406 -16.50 -15.27 1.77
N ILE A 407 -15.68 -14.97 0.76
CA ILE A 407 -15.42 -13.60 0.33
C ILE A 407 -16.22 -13.27 -0.92
N ASN A 408 -16.92 -12.14 -0.87
CA ASN A 408 -17.55 -11.52 -2.01
C ASN A 408 -16.60 -10.47 -2.58
N HIS A 409 -16.09 -10.70 -3.79
CA HIS A 409 -15.18 -9.79 -4.48
C HIS A 409 -15.96 -9.04 -5.57
N TYR A 410 -16.21 -7.76 -5.34
CA TYR A 410 -16.88 -6.84 -6.27
C TYR A 410 -15.95 -6.41 -7.41
N LYS A 411 -15.39 -7.41 -8.09
CA LYS A 411 -14.33 -7.30 -9.10
C LYS A 411 -14.77 -6.51 -10.32
N TYR A 412 -15.96 -6.80 -10.82
CA TYR A 412 -16.50 -6.28 -12.09
C TYR A 412 -17.64 -5.29 -11.84
N GLN A 413 -17.31 -4.17 -11.21
CA GLN A 413 -18.27 -3.08 -10.98
C GLN A 413 -18.72 -2.43 -12.31
N VAL A 414 -19.60 -1.43 -12.21
CA VAL A 414 -19.98 -0.60 -13.37
C VAL A 414 -18.76 -0.06 -14.13
N TRP A 415 -18.91 0.11 -15.44
CA TRP A 415 -17.79 0.42 -16.33
C TRP A 415 -17.00 1.66 -15.90
N GLY A 416 -17.70 2.69 -15.44
CA GLY A 416 -17.09 3.94 -14.97
C GLY A 416 -16.03 3.75 -13.88
N VAL A 417 -16.21 2.75 -13.02
CA VAL A 417 -15.23 2.35 -11.98
C VAL A 417 -14.24 1.35 -12.56
N PHE A 418 -14.73 0.31 -13.25
CA PHE A 418 -13.86 -0.76 -13.75
C PHE A 418 -12.76 -0.26 -14.69
N LYS A 419 -13.05 0.75 -15.52
CA LYS A 419 -12.08 1.33 -16.46
C LYS A 419 -10.86 1.94 -15.76
N GLU A 420 -10.99 2.36 -14.50
CA GLU A 420 -9.86 2.91 -13.72
C GLU A 420 -8.74 1.86 -13.55
N LYS A 421 -9.10 0.56 -13.49
CA LYS A 421 -8.14 -0.57 -13.41
C LYS A 421 -7.21 -0.66 -14.63
N PHE A 422 -7.54 -0.03 -15.77
CA PHE A 422 -6.68 -0.01 -16.97
C PHE A 422 -5.48 0.90 -16.85
N TYR A 423 -5.58 1.95 -16.03
CA TYR A 423 -4.59 3.01 -16.04
C TYR A 423 -3.44 2.74 -15.09
N ARG A 424 -3.67 2.03 -13.97
CA ARG A 424 -2.60 1.57 -13.06
C ARG A 424 -3.00 0.32 -12.30
N ARG A 425 -2.13 -0.70 -12.33
CA ARG A 425 -2.18 -1.85 -11.40
C ARG A 425 -1.06 -1.76 -10.37
N VAL A 426 -1.36 -2.13 -9.14
CA VAL A 426 -0.41 -2.06 -8.02
C VAL A 426 0.39 -3.36 -7.84
N ALA A 427 -0.18 -4.51 -8.22
CA ALA A 427 0.47 -5.82 -8.15
C ALA A 427 1.79 -5.88 -8.93
N THR A 428 2.82 -6.51 -8.36
CA THR A 428 4.19 -6.52 -8.92
C THR A 428 4.29 -7.37 -10.17
N TYR A 429 3.68 -8.56 -10.15
CA TYR A 429 3.82 -9.57 -11.21
C TYR A 429 2.68 -9.61 -12.21
N VAL A 430 1.74 -8.66 -12.13
CA VAL A 430 0.59 -8.61 -13.05
C VAL A 430 0.82 -7.55 -14.13
N ALA A 431 0.76 -8.01 -15.38
CA ALA A 431 0.90 -7.16 -16.55
C ALA A 431 -0.17 -6.05 -16.57
N ASP A 432 0.21 -4.86 -17.03
CA ASP A 432 -0.74 -3.78 -17.26
C ASP A 432 -1.73 -4.16 -18.36
N TRP A 433 -2.98 -3.74 -18.21
CA TRP A 433 -4.04 -4.08 -19.15
C TRP A 433 -3.76 -3.62 -20.58
N GLN A 434 -2.99 -2.55 -20.72
CA GLN A 434 -2.59 -1.98 -22.01
C GLN A 434 -1.55 -2.85 -22.75
N ASN A 435 -0.87 -3.76 -22.04
CA ASN A 435 0.08 -4.70 -22.66
C ASN A 435 -0.69 -5.88 -23.30
N GLU A 436 -0.16 -6.44 -24.38
CA GLU A 436 -0.68 -7.66 -25.02
C GLU A 436 -0.21 -8.95 -24.31
N GLU A 437 0.72 -8.84 -23.35
CA GLU A 437 1.14 -9.96 -22.51
C GLU A 437 -0.01 -10.51 -21.66
N ASN A 438 -0.23 -11.82 -21.71
CA ASN A 438 -1.21 -12.53 -20.89
C ASN A 438 -2.67 -12.08 -21.08
N VAL A 439 -3.07 -11.70 -22.30
CA VAL A 439 -4.47 -11.31 -22.63
C VAL A 439 -5.48 -12.40 -22.22
N GLY A 440 -5.10 -13.69 -22.26
CA GLY A 440 -5.94 -14.80 -21.82
C GLY A 440 -5.87 -15.16 -20.33
N SER A 441 -5.15 -14.38 -19.49
CA SER A 441 -5.06 -14.67 -18.05
C SER A 441 -6.40 -14.46 -17.33
N LYS A 442 -6.64 -15.25 -16.27
CA LYS A 442 -7.74 -15.05 -15.31
C LYS A 442 -7.63 -13.73 -14.53
N ASP A 443 -6.47 -13.07 -14.58
CA ASP A 443 -6.27 -11.74 -14.02
C ASP A 443 -6.93 -10.64 -14.87
N ARG A 444 -7.36 -10.96 -16.10
CA ARG A 444 -8.09 -10.07 -17.01
C ARG A 444 -9.59 -10.43 -17.05
N ALA A 445 -10.37 -9.45 -17.48
CA ALA A 445 -11.80 -9.57 -17.65
C ALA A 445 -12.05 -10.34 -18.94
N PRO A 446 -12.80 -11.45 -18.89
CA PRO A 446 -13.11 -12.25 -20.07
C PRO A 446 -13.71 -11.39 -21.20
N GLY A 447 -13.17 -11.57 -22.41
CA GLY A 447 -13.65 -10.89 -23.62
C GLY A 447 -13.33 -9.39 -23.68
N LEU A 448 -12.43 -8.88 -22.84
CA LEU A 448 -11.98 -7.50 -22.87
C LEU A 448 -10.56 -7.41 -23.44
N GLY A 449 -10.36 -6.51 -24.40
CA GLY A 449 -9.05 -6.26 -25.01
C GLY A 449 -8.13 -5.41 -24.14
N THR A 450 -7.14 -4.77 -24.77
CA THR A 450 -6.16 -3.89 -24.10
C THR A 450 -6.60 -2.43 -23.98
N ARG A 451 -7.76 -2.09 -24.57
CA ARG A 451 -8.31 -0.73 -24.60
C ARG A 451 -9.50 -0.60 -23.67
N ALA A 452 -9.58 0.54 -23.00
CA ALA A 452 -10.70 0.90 -22.14
C ALA A 452 -11.93 1.35 -22.96
N ILE A 453 -12.55 0.40 -23.67
CA ILE A 453 -13.81 0.60 -24.41
C ILE A 453 -14.91 -0.21 -23.73
N GLU A 454 -16.03 0.43 -23.40
CA GLU A 454 -17.17 -0.21 -22.73
C GLU A 454 -17.86 -1.21 -23.68
N PRO A 455 -17.95 -2.50 -23.30
CA PRO A 455 -18.79 -3.45 -24.03
C PRO A 455 -20.28 -3.09 -23.88
N SER A 456 -21.05 -3.23 -24.96
CA SER A 456 -22.48 -2.88 -24.96
C SER A 456 -23.32 -3.68 -23.94
N ASP A 457 -22.85 -4.88 -23.58
CA ASP A 457 -23.48 -5.80 -22.65
C ASP A 457 -22.87 -5.76 -21.24
N TRP A 458 -21.92 -4.85 -20.94
CA TRP A 458 -21.15 -4.82 -19.69
C TRP A 458 -22.04 -4.88 -18.44
N SER A 459 -23.10 -4.07 -18.40
CA SER A 459 -24.00 -4.00 -17.24
C SER A 459 -24.66 -5.34 -16.91
N SER A 460 -24.87 -6.21 -17.91
CA SER A 460 -25.49 -7.54 -17.74
C SER A 460 -24.50 -8.69 -17.61
N ARG A 461 -23.19 -8.45 -17.73
CA ARG A 461 -22.17 -9.51 -17.62
C ARG A 461 -22.05 -10.03 -16.18
N PHE A 462 -21.45 -11.22 -16.07
CA PHE A 462 -21.05 -11.84 -14.80
C PHE A 462 -22.21 -12.11 -13.82
N CYS A 463 -23.43 -12.36 -14.34
CA CYS A 463 -24.61 -12.72 -13.54
C CYS A 463 -25.06 -14.16 -13.83
N GLU A 464 -24.33 -15.14 -13.30
CA GLU A 464 -24.70 -16.56 -13.39
C GLU A 464 -25.57 -16.98 -12.20
N VAL A 465 -25.29 -16.41 -11.01
CA VAL A 465 -26.02 -16.66 -9.77
C VAL A 465 -26.47 -15.34 -9.17
N ARG A 466 -27.76 -15.27 -8.79
CA ARG A 466 -28.27 -14.20 -7.92
C ARG A 466 -27.99 -14.55 -6.47
N ASP A 467 -27.11 -13.79 -5.84
CA ASP A 467 -26.66 -13.99 -4.47
C ASP A 467 -27.03 -12.78 -3.60
N ASN A 468 -28.04 -12.96 -2.75
CA ASN A 468 -28.54 -11.91 -1.87
C ASN A 468 -28.06 -12.06 -0.42
N GLY A 469 -27.16 -13.01 -0.12
CA GLY A 469 -26.76 -13.32 1.26
C GLY A 469 -26.22 -12.10 1.99
N LEU A 470 -25.17 -11.50 1.43
CA LEU A 470 -24.55 -10.31 2.02
C LEU A 470 -25.47 -9.08 1.96
N ARG A 471 -26.19 -8.87 0.85
CA ARG A 471 -27.18 -7.78 0.69
C ARG A 471 -28.22 -7.81 1.82
N ASN A 472 -28.84 -8.97 2.06
CA ASN A 472 -29.87 -9.12 3.07
C ASN A 472 -29.30 -8.90 4.47
N TRP A 473 -28.08 -9.39 4.72
CA TRP A 473 -27.40 -9.15 5.99
C TRP A 473 -27.12 -7.67 6.22
N VAL A 474 -26.62 -6.95 5.22
CA VAL A 474 -26.33 -5.51 5.31
C VAL A 474 -27.60 -4.71 5.59
N LEU A 475 -28.66 -4.94 4.81
CA LEU A 475 -29.93 -4.26 5.01
C LEU A 475 -30.51 -4.52 6.41
N LYS A 476 -30.37 -5.75 6.93
CA LYS A 476 -30.84 -6.09 8.28
C LYS A 476 -30.10 -5.35 9.39
N HIS A 477 -28.80 -5.10 9.24
CA HIS A 477 -27.95 -4.58 10.33
C HIS A 477 -27.63 -3.09 10.22
N PHE A 478 -27.74 -2.50 9.03
CA PHE A 478 -27.36 -1.12 8.77
C PHE A 478 -28.49 -0.24 8.26
N SER A 479 -29.60 -0.82 7.75
CA SER A 479 -30.69 0.01 7.25
C SER A 479 -31.40 0.71 8.40
N ASP A 480 -31.52 2.03 8.31
CA ASP A 480 -32.30 2.82 9.25
C ASP A 480 -33.80 2.51 9.09
N THR A 481 -34.47 2.26 10.22
CA THR A 481 -35.87 1.81 10.24
C THR A 481 -36.87 2.83 9.72
N ARG A 482 -36.50 4.12 9.63
CA ARG A 482 -37.39 5.21 9.19
C ARG A 482 -37.14 5.61 7.75
N SER A 483 -35.86 5.77 7.38
CA SER A 483 -35.44 6.26 6.07
C SER A 483 -35.13 5.13 5.07
N TYR A 484 -34.97 3.90 5.55
CA TYR A 484 -34.51 2.74 4.78
C TYR A 484 -33.13 2.94 4.11
N ARG A 485 -32.35 3.93 4.57
CA ARG A 485 -31.00 4.24 4.07
C ARG A 485 -29.94 3.50 4.87
N VAL A 486 -28.77 3.32 4.26
CA VAL A 486 -27.56 2.80 4.92
C VAL A 486 -26.61 3.96 5.24
N PRO A 487 -25.76 3.86 6.28
CA PRO A 487 -25.01 5.02 6.80
C PRO A 487 -24.06 5.69 5.80
N TRP A 488 -23.48 4.91 4.88
CA TRP A 488 -22.56 5.44 3.87
C TRP A 488 -23.26 6.08 2.67
N GLN A 489 -24.58 5.96 2.54
CA GLN A 489 -25.32 6.49 1.39
C GLN A 489 -25.32 8.03 1.36
N ASP A 490 -25.58 8.68 2.50
CA ASP A 490 -25.72 10.14 2.57
C ASP A 490 -24.39 10.85 2.28
N GLU A 491 -23.28 10.27 2.71
CA GLU A 491 -21.93 10.81 2.55
C GLU A 491 -21.43 10.60 1.12
N GLN A 492 -21.78 9.47 0.48
CA GLN A 492 -21.54 9.27 -0.95
C GLN A 492 -22.34 10.25 -1.82
N GLU A 493 -23.59 10.56 -1.44
CA GLU A 493 -24.42 11.56 -2.12
C GLU A 493 -23.82 12.98 -1.98
N LYS A 494 -23.38 13.38 -0.77
CA LYS A 494 -22.68 14.66 -0.53
C LYS A 494 -21.37 14.77 -1.31
N ALA A 495 -20.54 13.72 -1.30
CA ALA A 495 -19.27 13.70 -2.02
C ALA A 495 -19.48 13.86 -3.54
N GLN A 496 -20.50 13.21 -4.10
CA GLN A 496 -20.86 13.37 -5.51
C GLN A 496 -21.37 14.77 -5.83
N GLU A 497 -22.10 15.41 -4.92
CA GLU A 497 -22.61 16.76 -5.12
C GLU A 497 -21.50 17.82 -5.03
N ASN A 498 -20.57 17.68 -4.08
CA ASN A 498 -19.40 18.56 -3.95
C ASN A 498 -18.47 18.47 -5.17
N HIS A 499 -18.26 17.25 -5.70
CA HIS A 499 -17.47 17.06 -6.92
C HIS A 499 -18.11 17.74 -8.15
N ARG A 500 -19.45 17.74 -8.25
CA ARG A 500 -20.17 18.44 -9.33
C ARG A 500 -20.10 19.97 -9.22
N ARG A 501 -19.86 20.51 -8.02
CA ARG A 501 -19.73 21.96 -7.79
C ARG A 501 -18.30 22.47 -7.97
N SER A 502 -17.32 21.57 -8.03
CA SER A 502 -15.89 21.87 -8.18
C SER A 502 -15.35 21.60 -9.59
N ILE A 503 -16.20 21.10 -10.49
CA ILE A 503 -16.04 21.09 -11.96
C ILE A 503 -16.89 22.22 -12.50
#